data_AF-A0A846MF61-F1
#
_entry.id   AF-A0A846MF61-F1
#
_cell.length_a   1.000
_cell.length_b   1.000
_cell.length_c   1.000
_cell.angle_alpha   90.00
_cell.angle_beta   90.00
_cell.angle_gamma   90.00
#
_symmetry.space_group_name_H-M   'P 1'
#
loop_
_entity.id
_entity.type
_entity.pdbx_description
1 polymer ?
#
loop_
_entity_poly.entity_id
_entity_poly.type
_entity_poly.pdbx_seq_one_letter_code
_entity_poly.pdbx_strand_id
1 'polypeptide(L)'
;MSERDYYFDNAKCVLMLLVVFGHFLRPYIDNVLWVHSLYIWIFFFHMPAFILISGYFAKKIREQGYFKKITKKLLVPYLIFQLLYSVYYFFI
;
A
#
# COMPACT_ATOMS: atom_id res chain seq x y z
N MET A 1 8.71 8.31 -27.75
CA MET A 1 9.16 8.47 -26.36
C MET A 1 7.94 8.96 -25.59
N SER A 2 7.22 8.07 -24.90
CA SER A 2 5.99 8.46 -24.18
C SER A 2 6.35 9.52 -23.16
N GLU A 3 5.76 10.70 -23.28
CA GLU A 3 5.97 11.82 -22.38
C GLU A 3 5.74 11.34 -20.94
N ARG A 4 6.73 11.54 -20.08
CA ARG A 4 6.67 11.10 -18.69
C ARG A 4 5.88 12.17 -17.93
N ASP A 5 4.74 11.80 -17.35
CA ASP A 5 3.90 12.78 -16.67
C ASP A 5 4.54 13.23 -15.34
N TYR A 6 5.22 14.38 -15.36
CA TYR A 6 5.91 14.96 -14.19
C TYR A 6 4.98 15.20 -12.99
N TYR A 7 3.70 15.47 -13.23
CA TYR A 7 2.70 15.63 -12.17
C TYR A 7 2.54 14.37 -11.31
N PHE A 8 2.48 13.20 -11.93
CA PHE A 8 2.33 11.94 -11.21
C PHE A 8 3.61 11.51 -10.50
N ASP A 9 4.78 11.79 -11.09
CA ASP A 9 6.08 11.57 -10.44
C ASP A 9 6.20 12.42 -9.16
N ASN A 10 5.84 13.69 -9.22
CA ASN A 10 5.84 14.60 -8.07
C ASN A 10 4.81 14.17 -7.00
N ALA A 11 3.61 13.77 -7.42
CA ALA A 11 2.60 13.24 -6.50
C ALA A 11 3.08 11.99 -5.76
N LYS A 12 3.75 11.06 -6.46
CA LYS A 12 4.34 9.88 -5.84
C LYS A 12 5.45 10.23 -4.85
N CYS A 13 6.27 11.24 -5.16
CA CYS A 13 7.30 11.75 -4.24
C CYS A 13 6.66 12.28 -2.95
N VAL A 14 5.64 13.14 -3.06
CA VAL A 14 4.90 13.67 -1.91
C VAL A 14 4.32 12.52 -1.08
N LEU A 15 3.65 11.55 -1.71
CA LEU A 15 3.09 10.39 -1.00
C LEU A 15 4.17 9.58 -0.28
N MET A 16 5.36 9.41 -0.87
CA MET A 16 6.46 8.71 -0.24
C MET A 16 7.01 9.45 0.98
N LEU A 17 7.07 10.79 0.94
CA LEU A 17 7.41 11.60 2.12
C LEU A 17 6.38 11.43 3.23
N LEU A 18 5.09 11.37 2.87
CA LEU A 18 4.01 11.15 3.83
C LEU A 18 4.08 9.78 4.49
N VAL A 19 4.54 8.74 3.77
CA VAL A 19 4.81 7.41 4.36
C VAL A 19 5.84 7.54 5.48
N VAL A 20 6.99 8.15 5.18
CA VAL A 20 8.08 8.33 6.14
C VAL A 20 7.60 9.13 7.35
N PHE A 21 6.86 10.20 7.11
CA PHE A 21 6.30 11.02 8.18
C PHE A 21 5.25 10.27 9.03
N GLY A 22 4.38 9.48 8.41
CA GLY A 22 3.42 8.62 9.11
C GLY A 22 4.11 7.58 10.00
N HIS A 23 5.21 6.98 9.54
CA HIS A 23 6.03 6.08 10.35
C HIS A 23 6.74 6.79 11.50
N PHE A 24 7.18 8.02 11.29
CA PHE A 24 7.79 8.83 12.34
C PHE A 24 6.78 9.20 13.44
N LEU A 25 5.52 9.43 13.09
CA LEU A 25 4.43 9.72 14.03
C LEU A 25 3.98 8.49 14.83
N ARG A 26 4.10 7.29 14.27
CA ARG A 26 3.63 6.03 14.88
C ARG A 26 4.03 5.82 16.34
N PRO A 27 5.27 6.02 16.80
CA PRO A 27 5.62 5.87 18.23
C PRO A 27 4.97 6.91 19.16
N TYR A 28 4.44 8.02 18.63
CA TYR A 28 3.85 9.10 19.40
C TYR A 28 2.32 9.03 19.46
N ILE A 29 1.68 8.10 18.73
CA ILE A 29 0.21 8.04 18.62
C ILE A 29 -0.48 7.72 19.95
N ASP A 30 0.14 6.92 20.82
CA ASP A 30 -0.46 6.49 22.09
C ASP A 30 -0.42 7.60 23.16
N ASN A 31 0.45 8.60 22.98
CA ASN A 31 0.70 9.63 24.00
C ASN A 31 -0.11 10.92 23.78
N VAL A 32 -0.53 11.20 22.53
CA VAL A 32 -1.19 12.46 22.18
C VAL A 32 -2.35 12.23 21.22
N LEU A 33 -3.57 12.53 21.67
CA LEU A 33 -4.80 12.31 20.89
C LEU A 33 -4.79 13.03 19.52
N TRP A 34 -4.24 14.24 19.47
CA TRP A 34 -4.14 15.01 18.22
C TRP A 34 -3.18 14.36 17.21
N VAL A 35 -2.08 13.77 17.69
CA VAL A 35 -1.13 13.01 16.86
C VAL A 35 -1.79 11.77 16.29
N HIS A 36 -2.62 11.09 17.08
CA HIS A 36 -3.40 9.94 16.61
C HIS A 36 -4.39 10.32 15.50
N SER A 37 -5.17 11.40 15.67
CA SER A 37 -6.09 11.87 14.64
C SER A 37 -5.36 12.27 13.35
N LEU A 38 -4.22 12.96 13.47
CA LEU A 38 -3.39 13.35 12.33
C LEU A 38 -2.81 12.12 11.62
N TYR A 39 -2.33 11.13 12.38
CA TYR A 39 -1.83 9.87 11.86
C TYR A 39 -2.90 9.12 11.06
N ILE A 40 -4.11 8.96 11.60
CA ILE A 40 -5.24 8.31 10.90
C ILE A 40 -5.57 9.06 9.61
N TRP A 41 -5.63 10.39 9.66
CA TRP A 41 -5.93 11.21 8.50
C TRP A 41 -4.90 10.99 7.39
N ILE A 42 -3.60 11.02 7.71
CA ILE A 42 -2.53 10.71 6.74
C ILE A 42 -2.64 9.30 6.18
N PHE A 43 -2.92 8.31 7.03
CA PHE A 43 -3.04 6.93 6.60
C PHE A 43 -4.25 6.71 5.68
N PHE A 44 -5.35 7.42 5.94
CA PHE A 44 -6.59 7.29 5.18
C PHE A 44 -6.42 7.67 3.71
N PHE A 45 -5.68 8.73 3.39
CA PHE A 45 -5.53 9.15 1.99
C PHE A 45 -4.24 8.63 1.33
N HIS A 46 -3.11 8.59 2.04
CA HIS A 46 -1.84 8.31 1.35
C HIS A 46 -1.79 6.87 0.82
N MET A 47 -2.28 5.88 1.59
CA MET A 47 -2.28 4.47 1.21
C MET A 47 -3.13 4.25 -0.05
N PRO A 48 -4.42 4.65 -0.11
CA PRO A 48 -5.21 4.54 -1.34
C PRO A 48 -4.62 5.32 -2.50
N ALA A 49 -4.18 6.57 -2.29
CA ALA A 49 -3.61 7.39 -3.35
C ALA A 49 -2.35 6.75 -3.96
N PHE A 50 -1.49 6.17 -3.12
CA PHE A 50 -0.27 5.50 -3.58
C PHE A 50 -0.57 4.25 -4.42
N ILE A 51 -1.57 3.47 -4.02
CA ILE A 51 -2.02 2.30 -4.77
C ILE A 51 -2.62 2.72 -6.11
N LEU A 52 -3.45 3.76 -6.15
CA LEU A 52 -4.07 4.26 -7.37
C LEU A 52 -3.03 4.78 -8.37
N ILE A 53 -2.08 5.61 -7.92
CA ILE A 53 -1.01 6.12 -8.78
C ILE A 53 -0.15 4.95 -9.29
N SER A 54 0.25 4.03 -8.42
CA SER A 54 1.06 2.87 -8.83
C SER A 54 0.31 1.94 -9.80
N GLY A 55 -1.01 1.78 -9.60
CA GLY A 55 -1.89 1.00 -10.48
C GLY A 55 -2.13 1.67 -11.84
N TYR A 56 -2.23 2.99 -11.90
CA TYR A 56 -2.39 3.75 -13.14
C TYR A 56 -1.23 3.50 -14.13
N PHE A 57 0.01 3.42 -13.61
CA PHE A 57 1.19 3.10 -14.43
C PHE A 57 1.36 1.61 -14.76
N ALA A 58 0.47 0.73 -14.30
CA ALA A 58 0.56 -0.69 -14.56
C ALA A 58 0.17 -1.02 -16.02
N LYS A 59 1.15 -0.89 -16.93
CA LYS A 59 1.02 -1.10 -18.39
C LYS A 59 0.43 -2.45 -18.84
N LYS A 60 0.42 -3.48 -18.00
CA LYS A 60 0.02 -4.85 -18.39
C LYS A 60 -1.43 -5.22 -18.10
N ILE A 61 -2.24 -4.30 -17.54
CA ILE A 61 -3.67 -4.58 -17.23
C ILE A 61 -4.46 -4.97 -18.49
N ARG A 62 -4.04 -4.52 -19.67
CA ARG A 62 -4.75 -4.74 -20.95
C ARG A 62 -4.55 -6.13 -21.56
N GLU A 63 -3.66 -6.97 -21.03
CA GLU A 63 -3.48 -8.35 -21.51
C GLU A 63 -4.58 -9.28 -20.94
N GLN A 64 -5.27 -10.00 -21.84
CA GLN A 64 -6.27 -10.98 -21.44
C GLN A 64 -5.61 -12.08 -20.58
N GLY A 65 -6.12 -12.27 -19.35
CA GLY A 65 -5.57 -13.24 -18.39
C GLY A 65 -4.52 -12.71 -17.41
N TYR A 66 -4.07 -11.45 -17.55
CA TYR A 66 -3.13 -10.82 -16.61
C TYR A 66 -3.70 -10.75 -15.18
N PHE A 67 -4.99 -10.43 -15.05
CA PHE A 67 -5.67 -10.40 -13.75
C PHE A 67 -5.64 -11.76 -13.07
N LYS A 68 -6.00 -12.84 -13.77
CA LYS A 68 -5.97 -14.21 -13.21
C LYS A 68 -4.56 -14.64 -12.80
N LYS A 69 -3.54 -14.24 -13.57
CA LYS A 69 -2.12 -14.52 -13.27
C LYS A 69 -1.63 -13.74 -12.05
N ILE A 70 -1.96 -12.45 -11.94
CA ILE A 70 -1.66 -11.62 -10.76
C ILE A 70 -2.36 -12.17 -9.52
N THR A 71 -3.66 -12.41 -9.61
CA THR A 71 -4.44 -12.91 -8.48
C THR A 71 -3.87 -14.22 -8.00
N LYS A 72 -3.53 -15.16 -8.89
CA LYS A 72 -2.88 -16.40 -8.47
C LYS A 72 -1.50 -16.16 -7.83
N LYS A 73 -0.70 -15.24 -8.39
CA LYS A 73 0.63 -14.90 -7.86
C LYS A 73 0.59 -14.23 -6.49
N LEU A 74 -0.48 -13.49 -6.16
CA LEU A 74 -0.66 -12.82 -4.87
C LEU A 74 -1.42 -13.70 -3.86
N LEU A 75 -2.51 -14.33 -4.29
CA LEU A 75 -3.41 -15.12 -3.45
C LEU A 75 -2.75 -16.42 -2.98
N VAL A 76 -1.96 -17.09 -3.82
CA VAL A 76 -1.27 -18.34 -3.44
C VAL A 76 -0.31 -18.12 -2.25
N PRO A 77 0.67 -17.20 -2.30
CA PRO A 77 1.53 -16.97 -1.13
C PRO A 77 0.74 -16.45 0.06
N TYR A 78 -0.25 -15.59 -0.15
CA TYR A 78 -1.11 -15.12 0.95
C TYR A 78 -1.80 -16.28 1.67
N LEU A 79 -2.44 -17.20 0.94
CA LEU A 79 -3.12 -18.36 1.54
C LEU A 79 -2.15 -19.30 2.25
N ILE A 80 -0.95 -19.52 1.70
CA ILE A 80 0.08 -20.35 2.35
C ILE A 80 0.49 -19.74 3.69
N PHE A 81 0.83 -18.44 3.71
CA PHE A 81 1.18 -17.74 4.94
C PHE A 81 0.02 -17.67 5.92
N GLN A 82 -1.20 -17.44 5.43
CA GLN A 82 -2.41 -17.39 6.25
C GLN A 82 -2.68 -18.73 6.94
N LEU A 83 -2.56 -19.85 6.21
CA LEU A 83 -2.74 -21.19 6.77
C LEU A 83 -1.63 -21.52 7.78
N LEU A 84 -0.38 -21.22 7.46
CA LEU A 84 0.74 -21.40 8.40
C LEU A 84 0.51 -20.61 9.69
N TYR A 85 0.10 -19.34 9.58
CA TYR A 85 -0.16 -18.49 10.74
C TYR A 85 -1.37 -18.98 11.54
N SER A 86 -2.44 -19.38 10.86
CA SER A 86 -3.65 -19.89 11.50
C SER A 86 -3.39 -21.22 12.23
N VAL A 87 -2.57 -22.10 11.67
CA VAL A 87 -2.16 -23.35 12.33
C VAL A 87 -1.25 -23.05 13.51
N TYR A 88 -0.25 -22.19 13.34
CA TYR A 88 0.64 -21.78 14.42
C TYR A 88 -0.12 -21.21 15.61
N TYR A 89 -1.09 -20.32 15.36
CA TYR A 89 -1.93 -19.73 16.41
C TYR A 89 -2.95 -20.70 17.00
N PHE A 90 -3.37 -21.73 16.26
CA PHE A 90 -4.27 -22.76 16.81
C PHE A 90 -3.55 -23.71 17.78
N PHE A 91 -2.25 -23.95 17.56
CA PHE A 91 -1.42 -24.82 18.39
C PHE A 91 -0.75 -24.12 19.58
N ILE A 92 -0.82 -22.79 19.66
CA ILE A 92 -0.38 -21.95 20.79
C ILE A 92 -1.59 -21.53 21.61
#